data_AF-A0A0B8QG10-F1
#
_entry.id   AF-A0A0B8QG10-F1
#
_cell.length_a   1.000
_cell.length_b   1.000
_cell.length_c   1.000
_cell.angle_alpha   90.00
_cell.angle_beta   90.00
_cell.angle_gamma   90.00
#
_symmetry.space_group_name_H-M   'P 1'
#
loop_
_entity.id
_entity.type
_entity.pdbx_description
1 polymer ?
#
loop_
_entity_poly.entity_id
_entity_poly.type
_entity_poly.pdbx_seq_one_letter_code
_entity_poly.pdbx_strand_id
1 'polypeptide(L)'
;MQNVIQNFAWGSTSSLNTLFGIDNQEGQPQAELWMGAHPNGCSQVMVNQEKLDLSELISADMESALNAETAKQFGELPYLFKVLAAENALSIQVHPSKAQAEQGYDLENKAGVDVKASNRNYRDANHKPELVYALTEYDAMNGFRDYAEIVELFEQVAISELGAEVASFKQALNAEGLEQFFSSILRLEGDKKQSVLDKLLAYAEANTQEKLFNQIMLLAEQYPGDVGLLSL
;
A
#
# COMPACT_ATOMS: atom_id res chain seq x y z
N MET A 1 -15.10 16.32 16.26
CA MET A 1 -15.45 15.23 15.33
C MET A 1 -15.06 13.92 16.01
N GLN A 2 -15.89 12.89 15.91
CA GLN A 2 -15.60 11.54 16.37
C GLN A 2 -15.26 10.69 15.13
N ASN A 3 -14.09 10.06 15.14
CA ASN A 3 -13.52 9.39 13.97
C ASN A 3 -13.52 7.87 14.16
N VAL A 4 -13.52 7.13 13.06
CA VAL A 4 -13.56 5.67 13.07
C VAL A 4 -12.13 5.13 13.04
N ILE A 5 -11.84 4.12 13.87
CA ILE A 5 -10.58 3.37 13.82
C ILE A 5 -10.84 2.04 13.14
N GLN A 6 -10.04 1.71 12.13
CA GLN A 6 -10.04 0.41 11.48
C GLN A 6 -9.04 -0.50 12.19
N ASN A 7 -9.53 -1.61 12.75
CA ASN A 7 -8.71 -2.54 13.53
C ASN A 7 -8.09 -3.66 12.68
N PHE A 8 -7.39 -3.31 11.59
CA PHE A 8 -6.71 -4.30 10.77
C PHE A 8 -5.51 -4.92 11.51
N ALA A 9 -5.25 -6.21 11.28
CA ALA A 9 -4.25 -6.99 12.03
C ALA A 9 -2.80 -6.46 11.92
N TRP A 10 -2.49 -5.66 10.91
CA TRP A 10 -1.17 -5.03 10.73
C TRP A 10 -0.97 -3.75 11.57
N GLY A 11 -2.03 -3.25 12.21
CA GLY A 11 -2.02 -2.00 12.96
C GLY A 11 -1.31 -2.09 14.31
N SER A 12 -0.71 -0.98 14.73
CA SER A 12 -0.10 -0.88 16.06
C SER A 12 -1.15 -0.89 17.16
N THR A 13 -0.84 -1.52 18.29
CA THR A 13 -1.68 -1.52 19.48
C THR A 13 -1.44 -0.30 20.37
N SER A 14 -0.43 0.52 20.09
CA SER A 14 0.00 1.60 20.99
C SER A 14 0.21 2.96 20.34
N SER A 15 0.55 3.04 19.05
CA SER A 15 0.98 4.32 18.44
C SER A 15 -0.07 5.43 18.54
N LEU A 16 -1.36 5.14 18.31
CA LEU A 16 -2.42 6.16 18.43
C LEU A 16 -2.61 6.64 19.87
N ASN A 17 -2.39 5.77 20.86
CA ASN A 17 -2.39 6.16 22.27
C ASN A 17 -1.20 7.06 22.58
N THR A 18 0.01 6.66 22.17
CA THR A 18 1.24 7.42 22.43
C THR A 18 1.21 8.81 21.78
N LEU A 19 0.72 8.93 20.54
CA LEU A 19 0.74 10.19 19.80
C LEU A 19 -0.45 11.11 20.14
N PHE A 20 -1.63 10.54 20.39
CA PHE A 20 -2.87 11.32 20.48
C PHE A 20 -3.68 11.08 21.76
N GLY A 21 -3.23 10.19 22.64
CA GLY A 21 -3.95 9.83 23.87
C GLY A 21 -5.24 9.04 23.61
N ILE A 22 -5.39 8.42 22.44
CA ILE A 22 -6.56 7.59 22.12
C ILE A 22 -6.48 6.29 22.92
N ASP A 23 -7.49 6.03 23.74
CA ASP A 23 -7.51 4.86 24.62
C ASP A 23 -7.62 3.54 23.83
N ASN A 24 -6.96 2.50 24.33
CA ASN A 24 -6.95 1.16 23.74
C ASN A 24 -6.86 0.06 24.81
N GLN A 25 -7.73 0.12 25.82
CA GLN A 25 -7.71 -0.79 26.98
C GLN A 25 -7.79 -2.27 26.58
N GLU A 26 -8.44 -2.57 25.46
CA GLU A 26 -8.60 -3.93 24.94
C GLU A 26 -7.39 -4.42 24.14
N GLY A 27 -6.39 -3.57 23.89
CA GLY A 27 -5.18 -3.94 23.16
C GLY A 27 -5.41 -4.33 21.71
N GLN A 28 -6.46 -3.81 21.07
CA GLN A 28 -6.76 -4.12 19.66
C GLN A 28 -5.72 -3.50 18.74
N PRO A 29 -5.37 -4.13 17.61
CA PRO A 29 -4.55 -3.46 16.60
C PRO A 29 -5.34 -2.27 16.04
N GLN A 30 -4.74 -1.08 16.00
CA GLN A 30 -5.37 0.15 15.52
C GLN A 30 -4.60 0.64 14.29
N ALA A 31 -5.09 0.28 13.11
CA ALA A 31 -4.34 0.40 11.87
C ALA A 31 -4.53 1.77 11.19
N GLU A 32 -5.79 2.20 11.06
CA GLU A 32 -6.12 3.45 10.38
C GLU A 32 -7.15 4.24 11.18
N LEU A 33 -6.87 5.51 11.49
CA LEU A 33 -7.86 6.48 11.98
C LEU A 33 -8.42 7.25 10.79
N TRP A 34 -9.71 7.07 10.49
CA TRP A 34 -10.39 7.67 9.34
C TRP A 34 -11.08 8.97 9.70
N MET A 35 -10.83 9.98 8.87
CA MET A 35 -11.40 11.32 8.97
C MET A 35 -12.04 11.69 7.63
N GLY A 36 -13.36 11.66 7.58
CA GLY A 36 -14.10 11.98 6.36
C GLY A 36 -15.50 11.38 6.33
N ALA A 37 -16.09 11.37 5.15
CA ALA A 37 -17.47 10.93 4.93
C ALA A 37 -17.55 9.56 4.24
N HIS A 38 -16.51 8.72 4.35
CA HIS A 38 -16.44 7.46 3.64
C HIS A 38 -17.48 6.44 4.17
N PRO A 39 -18.24 5.73 3.31
CA PRO A 39 -19.33 4.84 3.75
C PRO A 39 -18.92 3.75 4.75
N ASN A 40 -17.71 3.20 4.62
CA ASN A 40 -17.19 2.15 5.52
C ASN A 40 -16.58 2.69 6.84
N GLY A 41 -16.63 4.00 7.08
CA GLY A 41 -16.04 4.61 8.28
C GLY A 41 -16.28 6.12 8.31
N CYS A 42 -17.55 6.52 8.33
CA CYS A 42 -17.93 7.93 8.33
C CYS A 42 -17.66 8.55 9.69
N SER A 43 -16.98 9.69 9.71
CA SER A 43 -16.84 10.51 10.90
C SER A 43 -18.20 11.05 11.36
N GLN A 44 -18.33 11.27 12.67
CA GLN A 44 -19.51 11.89 13.28
C GLN A 44 -19.18 13.28 13.83
N VAL A 45 -20.16 14.18 13.76
CA VAL A 45 -20.07 15.55 14.27
C VAL A 45 -21.21 15.82 15.25
N MET A 46 -21.02 16.81 16.12
CA MET A 46 -22.07 17.26 17.03
C MET A 46 -22.73 18.51 16.43
N VAL A 47 -24.02 18.43 16.11
CA VAL A 47 -24.82 19.56 15.62
C VAL A 47 -26.01 19.72 16.54
N ASN A 48 -26.19 20.89 17.15
CA ASN A 48 -27.28 21.16 18.11
C ASN A 48 -27.38 20.12 19.25
N GLN A 49 -26.24 19.63 19.74
CA GLN A 49 -26.14 18.57 20.77
C GLN A 49 -26.59 17.16 20.31
N GLU A 50 -26.87 16.97 19.02
CA GLU A 50 -27.14 15.67 18.42
C GLU A 50 -25.93 15.19 17.61
N LYS A 51 -25.71 13.86 17.60
CA LYS A 51 -24.70 13.23 16.75
C LYS A 51 -25.27 13.09 15.34
N LEU A 52 -24.50 13.53 14.36
CA LEU A 52 -24.85 13.43 12.95
C LEU A 52 -23.66 12.88 12.17
N ASP A 53 -23.91 12.01 11.21
CA ASP A 53 -22.86 11.54 10.31
C ASP A 53 -22.39 12.70 9.42
N LEU A 54 -21.09 12.79 9.18
CA LEU A 54 -20.52 13.86 8.36
C LEU A 54 -21.08 13.85 6.93
N SER A 55 -21.38 12.67 6.38
CA SER A 55 -22.04 12.51 5.09
C SER A 55 -23.45 13.12 5.06
N GLU A 56 -24.23 12.94 6.13
CA GLU A 56 -25.56 13.55 6.27
C GLU A 56 -25.47 15.07 6.38
N LEU A 57 -24.49 15.59 7.15
CA LEU A 57 -24.25 17.03 7.23
C LEU A 57 -23.89 17.62 5.85
N ILE A 58 -23.00 16.96 5.11
CA ILE A 58 -22.55 17.43 3.79
C ILE A 58 -23.70 17.37 2.78
N SER A 59 -24.50 16.31 2.79
CA SER A 59 -25.61 16.15 1.84
C SER A 59 -26.79 17.09 2.11
N ALA A 60 -26.96 17.58 3.35
CA ALA A 60 -28.01 18.55 3.68
C ALA A 60 -27.80 19.92 3.01
N ASP A 61 -26.54 20.39 2.89
CA ASP A 61 -26.17 21.59 2.15
C ASP A 61 -24.71 21.50 1.65
N MET A 62 -24.54 20.86 0.50
CA MET A 62 -23.22 20.51 -0.04
C MET A 62 -22.43 21.73 -0.53
N GLU A 63 -23.10 22.74 -1.08
CA GLU A 63 -22.42 23.96 -1.50
C GLU A 63 -21.88 24.73 -0.29
N SER A 64 -22.64 24.79 0.81
CA SER A 64 -22.13 25.39 2.05
C SER A 64 -21.01 24.57 2.68
N ALA A 65 -21.10 23.23 2.64
CA ALA A 65 -20.11 22.35 3.26
C ALA A 65 -18.79 22.23 2.48
N LEU A 66 -18.86 22.18 1.14
CA LEU A 66 -17.71 21.89 0.27
C LEU A 66 -17.30 23.05 -0.64
N ASN A 67 -18.10 24.13 -0.70
CA ASN A 67 -18.15 25.13 -1.77
C ASN A 67 -18.83 24.64 -3.07
N ALA A 68 -19.32 25.59 -3.87
CA ALA A 68 -20.08 25.30 -5.10
C ALA A 68 -19.26 24.60 -6.20
N GLU A 69 -17.95 24.88 -6.29
CA GLU A 69 -17.08 24.27 -7.30
C GLU A 69 -16.83 22.79 -6.99
N THR A 70 -16.43 22.48 -5.76
CA THR A 70 -16.21 21.10 -5.28
C THR A 70 -17.49 20.28 -5.34
N ALA A 71 -18.62 20.84 -4.86
CA ALA A 71 -19.91 20.18 -4.89
C ALA A 71 -20.32 19.80 -6.33
N LYS A 72 -20.17 20.74 -7.27
CA LYS A 72 -20.47 20.51 -8.69
C LYS A 72 -19.54 19.48 -9.34
N GLN A 73 -18.25 19.50 -9.00
CA GLN A 73 -17.26 18.65 -9.63
C GLN A 73 -17.32 17.20 -9.14
N PHE A 74 -17.49 16.99 -7.84
CA PHE A 74 -17.34 15.68 -7.21
C PHE A 74 -18.66 15.09 -6.68
N GLY A 75 -19.61 15.93 -6.26
CA GLY A 75 -20.88 15.46 -5.69
C GLY A 75 -20.75 14.76 -4.32
N GLU A 76 -19.56 14.79 -3.72
CA GLU A 76 -19.25 14.22 -2.41
C GLU A 76 -17.94 14.84 -1.88
N LEU A 77 -17.54 14.48 -0.65
CA LEU A 77 -16.22 14.86 -0.12
C LEU A 77 -15.12 14.14 -0.91
N PRO A 78 -14.25 14.84 -1.67
CA PRO A 78 -13.39 14.21 -2.67
C PRO A 78 -12.10 13.63 -2.09
N TYR A 79 -12.05 13.37 -0.79
CA TYR A 79 -10.89 12.80 -0.11
C TYR A 79 -11.30 12.03 1.13
N LEU A 80 -10.46 11.09 1.52
CA LEU A 80 -10.47 10.44 2.82
C LEU A 80 -9.13 10.73 3.49
N PHE A 81 -9.16 11.40 4.64
CA PHE A 81 -7.95 11.65 5.41
C PHE A 81 -7.74 10.52 6.42
N LYS A 82 -6.49 10.07 6.58
CA LYS A 82 -6.14 8.96 7.45
C LYS A 82 -4.91 9.27 8.28
N VAL A 83 -4.86 8.73 9.49
CA VAL A 83 -3.60 8.44 10.19
C VAL A 83 -3.37 6.94 10.13
N LEU A 84 -2.23 6.52 9.58
CA LEU A 84 -1.84 5.12 9.51
C LEU A 84 -0.85 4.83 10.65
N ALA A 85 -1.09 3.77 11.40
CA ALA A 85 -0.20 3.26 12.44
C ALA A 85 0.21 1.83 12.07
N ALA A 86 1.19 1.72 11.17
CA ALA A 86 1.67 0.44 10.65
C ALA A 86 2.69 -0.18 11.61
N GLU A 87 2.34 -1.32 12.21
CA GLU A 87 3.26 -2.15 13.01
C GLU A 87 3.97 -3.19 12.13
N ASN A 88 3.21 -3.77 11.18
CA ASN A 88 3.74 -4.66 10.16
C ASN A 88 3.82 -3.94 8.81
N ALA A 89 4.81 -4.32 8.00
CA ALA A 89 4.94 -3.86 6.62
C ALA A 89 3.67 -4.20 5.83
N LEU A 90 3.29 -3.35 4.88
CA LEU A 90 2.12 -3.55 4.05
C LEU A 90 2.51 -4.21 2.72
N SER A 91 1.54 -4.83 2.06
CA SER A 91 1.75 -5.37 0.71
C SER A 91 2.20 -4.27 -0.26
N ILE A 92 3.04 -4.64 -1.23
CA ILE A 92 3.41 -3.76 -2.34
C ILE A 92 2.15 -3.49 -3.19
N GLN A 93 1.90 -2.23 -3.52
CA GLN A 93 0.70 -1.82 -4.26
C GLN A 93 1.06 -1.05 -5.51
N VAL A 94 0.20 -1.17 -6.51
CA VAL A 94 0.21 -0.33 -7.71
C VAL A 94 -1.21 0.16 -7.93
N HIS A 95 -1.38 1.47 -8.07
CA HIS A 95 -2.67 2.05 -8.43
C HIS A 95 -2.76 2.22 -9.95
N PRO A 96 -3.83 1.72 -10.59
CA PRO A 96 -4.04 1.93 -12.01
C PRO A 96 -4.25 3.43 -12.31
N SER A 97 -3.91 3.85 -13.53
CA SER A 97 -4.37 5.13 -14.06
C SER A 97 -5.90 5.18 -14.13
N LYS A 98 -6.48 6.38 -14.23
CA LYS A 98 -7.94 6.54 -14.31
C LYS A 98 -8.56 5.71 -15.45
N ALA A 99 -7.95 5.75 -16.64
CA ALA A 99 -8.44 5.00 -17.80
C ALA A 99 -8.38 3.47 -17.56
N GLN A 100 -7.33 2.98 -16.91
CA GLN A 100 -7.22 1.56 -16.54
C GLN A 100 -8.23 1.18 -15.45
N ALA A 101 -8.49 2.06 -14.48
CA ALA A 101 -9.48 1.84 -13.44
C ALA A 101 -10.89 1.71 -14.03
N GLU A 102 -11.27 2.62 -14.93
CA GLU A 102 -12.54 2.58 -15.67
C GLU A 102 -12.68 1.27 -16.45
N GLN A 103 -11.66 0.90 -17.23
CA GLN A 103 -11.67 -0.34 -18.01
C GLN A 103 -11.75 -1.60 -17.14
N GLY A 104 -10.95 -1.67 -16.06
CA GLY A 104 -10.91 -2.81 -15.15
C GLY A 104 -12.22 -2.99 -14.38
N TYR A 105 -12.79 -1.88 -13.89
CA TYR A 105 -14.09 -1.86 -13.21
C TYR A 105 -15.20 -2.40 -14.11
N ASP A 106 -15.25 -1.95 -15.37
CA ASP A 106 -16.23 -2.40 -16.36
C ASP A 106 -16.07 -3.87 -16.72
N LEU A 107 -14.84 -4.37 -16.86
CA LEU A 107 -14.57 -5.77 -17.17
C LEU A 107 -15.03 -6.70 -16.03
N GLU A 108 -14.69 -6.36 -14.78
CA GLU A 108 -15.10 -7.17 -13.62
C GLU A 108 -16.62 -7.14 -13.39
N ASN A 109 -17.28 -6.00 -13.66
CA ASN A 109 -18.75 -5.90 -13.63
C ASN A 109 -19.42 -6.77 -14.70
N LYS A 110 -18.92 -6.73 -15.94
CA LYS A 110 -19.43 -7.57 -17.05
C LYS A 110 -19.24 -9.05 -16.77
N ALA A 111 -18.18 -9.41 -16.05
CA ALA A 111 -17.92 -10.77 -15.60
C ALA A 111 -18.77 -11.18 -14.37
N GLY A 112 -19.53 -10.25 -13.77
CA GLY A 112 -20.38 -10.51 -12.62
C GLY A 112 -19.62 -10.74 -11.31
N VAL A 113 -18.38 -10.25 -11.19
CA VAL A 113 -17.60 -10.35 -9.95
C VAL A 113 -18.20 -9.41 -8.91
N ASP A 114 -18.65 -9.95 -7.78
CA ASP A 114 -19.19 -9.15 -6.67
C ASP A 114 -18.16 -8.12 -6.17
N VAL A 115 -18.61 -6.89 -5.87
CA VAL A 115 -17.72 -5.80 -5.42
C VAL A 115 -16.99 -6.11 -4.11
N LYS A 116 -17.54 -7.03 -3.30
CA LYS A 116 -16.97 -7.51 -2.04
C LYS A 116 -16.19 -8.82 -2.19
N ALA A 117 -16.11 -9.39 -3.39
CA ALA A 117 -15.36 -10.61 -3.61
C ALA A 117 -13.86 -10.39 -3.36
N SER A 118 -13.19 -11.39 -2.81
CA SER A 118 -11.74 -11.32 -2.51
C SER A 118 -10.88 -11.19 -3.77
N ASN A 119 -11.38 -11.63 -4.92
CA ASN A 119 -10.72 -11.51 -6.22
C ASN A 119 -11.13 -10.27 -7.03
N ARG A 120 -11.87 -9.32 -6.43
CA ARG A 120 -12.24 -8.04 -7.05
C ARG A 120 -11.09 -7.03 -6.90
N ASN A 121 -10.42 -6.69 -8.00
CA ASN A 121 -9.32 -5.73 -7.98
C ASN A 121 -9.78 -4.29 -8.18
N TYR A 122 -10.83 -4.08 -8.98
CA TYR A 122 -11.36 -2.76 -9.32
C TYR A 122 -12.69 -2.55 -8.61
N ARG A 123 -12.65 -1.95 -7.41
CA ARG A 123 -13.85 -1.66 -6.60
C ARG A 123 -14.57 -0.38 -6.99
N ASP A 124 -13.88 0.50 -7.72
CA ASP A 124 -14.40 1.75 -8.26
C ASP A 124 -13.68 2.07 -9.58
N ALA A 125 -14.21 3.03 -10.33
CA ALA A 125 -13.68 3.47 -11.62
C ALA A 125 -12.73 4.68 -11.50
N ASN A 126 -12.20 4.97 -10.31
CA ASN A 126 -11.39 6.15 -10.08
C ASN A 126 -9.92 5.81 -9.87
N HIS A 127 -9.05 6.74 -10.27
CA HIS A 127 -7.66 6.73 -9.82
C HIS A 127 -7.57 7.14 -8.35
N LYS A 128 -6.56 6.62 -7.66
CA LYS A 128 -6.29 6.90 -6.23
C LYS A 128 -4.96 7.60 -6.09
N PRO A 129 -4.92 8.94 -6.32
CA PRO A 129 -3.75 9.70 -5.94
C PRO A 129 -3.65 9.72 -4.41
N GLU A 130 -2.50 9.31 -3.89
CA GLU A 130 -2.23 9.26 -2.45
C GLU A 130 -1.09 10.19 -2.10
N LEU A 131 -1.18 10.81 -0.91
CA LEU A 131 -0.12 11.60 -0.33
C LEU A 131 0.14 11.07 1.08
N VAL A 132 1.39 10.71 1.35
CA VAL A 132 1.84 10.26 2.66
C VAL A 132 2.67 11.36 3.31
N TYR A 133 2.34 11.69 4.57
CA TYR A 133 3.11 12.62 5.40
C TYR A 133 3.52 11.91 6.69
N ALA A 134 4.83 11.83 6.92
CA ALA A 134 5.38 11.11 8.06
C ALA A 134 5.18 11.92 9.36
N LEU A 135 4.45 11.34 10.32
CA LEU A 135 4.29 11.90 11.67
C LEU A 135 5.40 11.43 12.63
N THR A 136 5.96 10.27 12.35
CA THR A 136 7.14 9.66 13.00
C THR A 136 8.14 9.28 11.91
N GLU A 137 9.27 8.67 12.28
CA GLU A 137 10.09 7.97 11.28
C GLU A 137 9.23 6.96 10.52
N TYR A 138 9.40 6.91 9.20
CA TYR A 138 8.56 6.16 8.29
C TYR A 138 9.40 5.63 7.13
N ASP A 139 9.56 4.31 7.06
CA ASP A 139 10.19 3.63 5.93
C ASP A 139 9.11 3.25 4.90
N ALA A 140 9.40 3.53 3.63
CA ALA A 140 8.53 3.17 2.51
C ALA A 140 9.35 2.87 1.24
N MET A 141 8.78 2.02 0.39
CA MET A 141 9.20 1.85 -0.99
C MET A 141 8.33 2.70 -1.90
N ASN A 142 8.92 3.42 -2.86
CA ASN A 142 8.17 4.22 -3.81
C ASN A 142 8.92 4.31 -5.16
N GLY A 143 8.31 3.76 -6.20
CA GLY A 143 8.89 3.70 -7.53
C GLY A 143 10.08 2.75 -7.64
N PHE A 144 10.66 2.70 -8.83
CA PHE A 144 11.86 1.92 -9.10
C PHE A 144 13.11 2.79 -8.94
N ARG A 145 14.21 2.16 -8.52
CA ARG A 145 15.57 2.73 -8.55
C ARG A 145 16.03 2.97 -9.99
N ASP A 146 17.19 3.64 -10.12
CA ASP A 146 17.86 3.71 -11.42
C ASP A 146 18.17 2.30 -11.94
N TYR A 147 18.03 2.08 -13.25
CA TYR A 147 18.20 0.75 -13.82
C TYR A 147 19.61 0.17 -13.59
N ALA A 148 20.65 1.01 -13.60
CA ALA A 148 22.00 0.57 -13.31
C ALA A 148 22.16 0.15 -11.85
N GLU A 149 21.57 0.92 -10.92
CA GLU A 149 21.58 0.60 -9.49
C GLU A 149 20.89 -0.75 -9.20
N ILE A 150 19.75 -1.04 -9.86
CA ILE A 150 19.08 -2.33 -9.75
C ILE A 150 20.03 -3.47 -10.18
N VAL A 151 20.66 -3.34 -11.35
CA VAL A 151 21.60 -4.37 -11.83
C VAL A 151 22.78 -4.54 -10.88
N GLU A 152 23.36 -3.45 -10.37
CA GLU A 152 24.48 -3.49 -9.43
C GLU A 152 24.12 -4.24 -8.13
N LEU A 153 22.92 -3.99 -7.57
CA LEU A 153 22.44 -4.71 -6.38
C LEU A 153 22.29 -6.21 -6.63
N PHE A 154 21.70 -6.61 -7.76
CA PHE A 154 21.57 -8.04 -8.09
C PHE A 154 22.92 -8.70 -8.41
N GLU A 155 23.85 -7.99 -9.05
CA GLU A 155 25.22 -8.46 -9.29
C GLU A 155 26.02 -8.58 -7.98
N GLN A 156 25.78 -7.69 -7.02
CA GLN A 156 26.39 -7.73 -5.68
C GLN A 156 25.97 -8.98 -4.90
N VAL A 157 24.68 -9.34 -4.93
CA VAL A 157 24.19 -10.57 -4.25
C VAL A 157 24.60 -11.83 -5.04
N ALA A 158 24.77 -11.72 -6.36
CA ALA A 158 25.30 -12.76 -7.25
C ALA A 158 24.53 -14.10 -7.21
N ILE A 159 23.19 -14.04 -7.23
CA ILE A 159 22.33 -15.24 -7.27
C ILE A 159 22.37 -15.87 -8.66
N SER A 160 23.05 -17.00 -8.80
CA SER A 160 23.28 -17.71 -10.08
C SER A 160 22.01 -18.00 -10.89
N GLU A 161 20.90 -18.30 -10.22
CA GLU A 161 19.61 -18.65 -10.78
C GLU A 161 18.92 -17.48 -11.50
N LEU A 162 19.35 -16.25 -11.22
CA LEU A 162 18.88 -15.01 -11.83
C LEU A 162 19.88 -14.43 -12.83
N GLY A 163 21.02 -15.10 -13.06
CA GLY A 163 22.11 -14.53 -13.85
C GLY A 163 21.72 -14.22 -15.30
N ALA A 164 20.83 -15.02 -15.90
CA ALA A 164 20.35 -14.78 -17.25
C ALA A 164 19.40 -13.57 -17.31
N GLU A 165 18.49 -13.45 -16.34
CA GLU A 165 17.55 -12.36 -16.20
C GLU A 165 18.27 -11.03 -15.94
N VAL A 166 19.27 -11.02 -15.04
CA VAL A 166 20.12 -9.85 -14.75
C VAL A 166 20.94 -9.45 -15.98
N ALA A 167 21.56 -10.41 -16.68
CA ALA A 167 22.32 -10.12 -17.89
C ALA A 167 21.45 -9.57 -19.03
N SER A 168 20.22 -10.08 -19.17
CA SER A 168 19.26 -9.58 -20.15
C SER A 168 18.85 -8.14 -19.82
N PHE A 169 18.56 -7.84 -18.55
CA PHE A 169 18.21 -6.49 -18.14
C PHE A 169 19.38 -5.51 -18.33
N LYS A 170 20.61 -5.93 -18.03
CA LYS A 170 21.83 -5.14 -18.26
C LYS A 170 22.04 -4.77 -19.73
N GLN A 171 21.59 -5.61 -20.67
CA GLN A 171 21.65 -5.31 -22.10
C GLN A 171 20.53 -4.35 -22.56
N ALA A 172 19.45 -4.25 -21.79
CA ALA A 172 18.27 -3.44 -22.09
C ALA A 172 17.88 -2.59 -20.87
N LEU A 173 18.72 -1.62 -20.49
CA LEU A 173 18.47 -0.69 -19.39
C LEU A 173 17.41 0.36 -19.78
N ASN A 174 16.19 -0.09 -19.99
CA ASN A 174 15.01 0.70 -20.32
C ASN A 174 13.75 0.13 -19.64
N ALA A 175 12.60 0.76 -19.86
CA ALA A 175 11.34 0.37 -19.25
C ALA A 175 10.92 -1.06 -19.65
N GLU A 176 11.10 -1.45 -20.91
CA GLU A 176 10.76 -2.79 -21.40
C GLU A 176 11.63 -3.87 -20.75
N GLY A 177 12.94 -3.61 -20.60
CA GLY A 177 13.86 -4.52 -19.93
C GLY A 177 13.53 -4.68 -18.44
N LEU A 178 13.18 -3.59 -17.76
CA LEU A 178 12.73 -3.65 -16.37
C LEU A 178 11.43 -4.44 -16.24
N GLU A 179 10.46 -4.22 -17.12
CA GLU A 179 9.19 -4.95 -17.11
C GLU A 179 9.42 -6.47 -17.23
N GLN A 180 10.28 -6.88 -18.17
CA GLN A 180 10.64 -8.28 -18.37
C GLN A 180 11.34 -8.86 -17.15
N PHE A 181 12.32 -8.13 -16.61
CA PHE A 181 13.06 -8.53 -15.42
C PHE A 181 12.14 -8.69 -14.22
N PHE A 182 11.38 -7.66 -13.86
CA PHE A 182 10.48 -7.67 -12.72
C PHE A 182 9.39 -8.75 -12.86
N SER A 183 8.84 -8.93 -14.06
CA SER A 183 7.88 -10.01 -14.34
C SER A 183 8.48 -11.40 -14.14
N SER A 184 9.76 -11.59 -14.48
CA SER A 184 10.45 -12.86 -14.27
C SER A 184 10.65 -13.18 -12.79
N ILE A 185 10.96 -12.14 -11.98
CA ILE A 185 11.07 -12.25 -10.52
C ILE A 185 9.72 -12.64 -9.92
N LEU A 186 8.64 -11.92 -10.24
CA LEU A 186 7.31 -12.21 -9.69
C LEU A 186 6.76 -13.60 -10.07
N ARG A 187 7.27 -14.22 -11.14
CA ARG A 187 6.88 -15.56 -11.60
C ARG A 187 7.74 -16.68 -11.02
N LEU A 188 8.72 -16.38 -10.16
CA LEU A 188 9.51 -17.40 -9.49
C LEU A 188 8.58 -18.31 -8.67
N GLU A 189 8.73 -19.61 -8.87
CA GLU A 189 7.96 -20.64 -8.17
C GLU A 189 8.81 -21.87 -7.83
N GLY A 190 8.26 -22.75 -6.98
CA GLY A 190 8.86 -24.02 -6.60
C GLY A 190 10.29 -23.90 -6.06
N ASP A 191 11.11 -24.90 -6.40
CA ASP A 191 12.49 -25.01 -5.92
C ASP A 191 13.38 -23.85 -6.37
N LYS A 192 13.14 -23.28 -7.57
CA LYS A 192 13.89 -22.10 -8.05
C LYS A 192 13.64 -20.90 -7.14
N LYS A 193 12.37 -20.62 -6.80
CA LYS A 193 12.02 -19.53 -5.86
C LYS A 193 12.69 -19.74 -4.51
N GLN A 194 12.57 -20.93 -3.94
CA GLN A 194 13.14 -21.22 -2.63
C GLN A 194 14.65 -21.01 -2.63
N SER A 195 15.34 -21.55 -3.64
CA SER A 195 16.80 -21.42 -3.75
C SER A 195 17.26 -19.97 -3.92
N VAL A 196 16.52 -19.16 -4.69
CA VAL A 196 16.79 -17.72 -4.83
C VAL A 196 16.64 -17.00 -3.49
N LEU A 197 15.55 -17.25 -2.77
CA LEU A 197 15.29 -16.61 -1.48
C LEU A 197 16.31 -17.04 -0.42
N ASP A 198 16.68 -18.32 -0.35
CA ASP A 198 17.69 -18.82 0.58
C ASP A 198 19.04 -18.12 0.37
N LYS A 199 19.44 -17.92 -0.90
CA LYS A 199 20.68 -17.21 -1.24
C LYS A 199 20.62 -15.72 -0.93
N LEU A 200 19.48 -15.08 -1.20
CA LEU A 200 19.24 -13.69 -0.82
C LEU A 200 19.37 -13.51 0.70
N LEU A 201 18.71 -14.36 1.48
CA LEU A 201 18.70 -14.28 2.93
C LEU A 201 20.08 -14.59 3.53
N ALA A 202 20.80 -15.58 3.00
CA ALA A 202 22.17 -15.87 3.43
C ALA A 202 23.12 -14.69 3.17
N TYR A 203 22.99 -14.03 2.02
CA TYR A 203 23.75 -12.81 1.73
C TYR A 203 23.36 -11.67 2.67
N ALA A 204 22.05 -11.45 2.86
CA ALA A 204 21.54 -10.36 3.67
C ALA A 204 21.95 -10.50 5.15
N GLU A 205 21.87 -11.72 5.70
CA GLU A 205 22.30 -12.05 7.06
C GLU A 205 23.78 -11.71 7.28
N ALA A 206 24.64 -12.03 6.31
CA ALA A 206 26.06 -11.71 6.35
C ALA A 206 26.37 -10.20 6.21
N ASN A 207 25.40 -9.39 5.77
CA ASN A 207 25.59 -7.97 5.45
C ASN A 207 24.58 -7.02 6.15
N THR A 208 24.09 -7.40 7.32
CA THR A 208 23.11 -6.62 8.12
C THR A 208 23.60 -5.24 8.54
N GLN A 209 24.89 -4.93 8.44
CA GLN A 209 25.41 -3.57 8.61
C GLN A 209 24.90 -2.58 7.55
N GLU A 210 24.46 -3.07 6.38
CA GLU A 210 23.89 -2.25 5.32
C GLU A 210 22.37 -2.16 5.48
N LYS A 211 21.83 -0.93 5.40
CA LYS A 211 20.41 -0.65 5.67
C LYS A 211 19.48 -1.55 4.83
N LEU A 212 19.80 -1.74 3.55
CA LEU A 212 19.01 -2.56 2.62
C LEU A 212 18.89 -4.01 3.08
N PHE A 213 20.02 -4.65 3.38
CA PHE A 213 20.04 -6.07 3.76
C PHE A 213 19.43 -6.29 5.16
N ASN A 214 19.60 -5.34 6.08
CA ASN A 214 18.88 -5.37 7.35
C ASN A 214 17.36 -5.28 7.14
N GLN A 215 16.89 -4.42 6.23
CA GLN A 215 15.46 -4.32 5.90
C GLN A 215 14.90 -5.60 5.27
N ILE A 216 15.67 -6.26 4.40
CA ILE A 216 15.28 -7.56 3.83
C ILE A 216 15.09 -8.60 4.96
N MET A 217 16.00 -8.65 5.93
CA MET A 217 15.87 -9.57 7.07
C MET A 217 14.62 -9.29 7.91
N LEU A 218 14.35 -8.01 8.22
CA LEU A 218 13.13 -7.62 8.96
C LEU A 218 11.84 -7.98 8.20
N LEU A 219 11.81 -7.78 6.88
CA LEU A 219 10.66 -8.17 6.07
C LEU A 219 10.51 -9.70 5.98
N ALA A 220 11.60 -10.45 5.96
CA ALA A 220 11.57 -11.91 5.89
C ALA A 220 10.97 -12.55 7.16
N GLU A 221 11.08 -11.90 8.32
CA GLU A 221 10.39 -12.32 9.55
C GLU A 221 8.87 -12.20 9.41
N GLN A 222 8.39 -11.15 8.75
CA GLN A 222 6.95 -10.89 8.56
C GLN A 222 6.37 -11.66 7.36
N TYR A 223 7.18 -11.87 6.33
CA TYR A 223 6.80 -12.42 5.03
C TYR A 223 7.75 -13.55 4.59
N PRO A 224 7.87 -14.64 5.36
CA PRO A 224 8.80 -15.73 5.07
C PRO A 224 8.45 -16.41 3.75
N GLY A 225 9.45 -16.52 2.87
CA GLY A 225 9.27 -17.15 1.56
C GLY A 225 8.49 -16.30 0.55
N ASP A 226 8.27 -15.01 0.80
CA ASP A 226 7.63 -14.12 -0.17
C ASP A 226 8.64 -13.64 -1.23
N VAL A 227 8.18 -13.57 -2.49
CA VAL A 227 9.02 -13.07 -3.60
C VAL A 227 9.25 -11.57 -3.53
N GLY A 228 8.40 -10.84 -2.81
CA GLY A 228 8.51 -9.42 -2.53
C GLY A 228 9.81 -9.02 -1.84
N LEU A 229 10.52 -9.96 -1.18
CA LEU A 229 11.84 -9.71 -0.61
C LEU A 229 12.90 -9.28 -1.65
N LEU A 230 12.66 -9.57 -2.94
CA LEU A 230 13.51 -9.15 -4.06
C LEU A 230 13.15 -7.74 -4.60
N SER A 231 12.22 -7.02 -3.97
CA SER A 231 11.71 -5.73 -4.46
C SER A 231 12.40 -4.50 -3.87
N LEU A 232 13.37 -4.67 -2.96
CA LEU A 232 14.07 -3.60 -2.24
C LEU A 232 15.37 -3.15 -2.91
#